data_AF-A0A9X2LW41-F1
#
_entry.id   AF-A0A9X2LW41-F1
#
_cell.length_a   1.000
_cell.length_b   1.000
_cell.length_c   1.000
_cell.angle_alpha   90.00
_cell.angle_beta   90.00
_cell.angle_gamma   90.00
#
_symmetry.space_group_name_H-M   'P 1'
#
loop_
_entity.id
_entity.type
_entity.pdbx_description
1 polymer ?
#
loop_
_entity_poly.entity_id
_entity_poly.type
_entity_poly.pdbx_seq_one_letter_code
_entity_poly.pdbx_strand_id
1 'polypeptide(L)'
;MTQEFTAQMSTGARGWRLYVVLLNTFEIWPEHDFGRAAPVPTFTERAAALTALGYELVPGAEWEWCETPDIPEDLSSPVCLIATVRVRSRAGVDA
;
A
#
# COMPACT_ATOMS: atom_id res chain seq x y z
N MET A 1 -20.57 -0.87 -9.61
CA MET A 1 -20.04 0.48 -9.28
C MET A 1 -18.63 0.29 -8.79
N THR A 2 -17.65 1.00 -9.35
CA THR A 2 -16.25 0.84 -8.94
C THR A 2 -16.06 1.50 -7.58
N GLN A 3 -15.75 0.71 -6.55
CA GLN A 3 -15.55 1.22 -5.21
C GLN A 3 -14.12 1.75 -5.08
N GLU A 4 -13.97 2.91 -4.43
CA GLU A 4 -12.66 3.50 -4.13
C GLU A 4 -12.21 3.11 -2.72
N PHE A 5 -10.90 2.94 -2.57
CA PHE A 5 -10.22 2.54 -1.34
C PHE A 5 -8.91 3.32 -1.20
N THR A 6 -8.32 3.24 -0.01
CA THR A 6 -6.95 3.72 0.24
C THR A 6 -6.01 2.53 0.18
N ALA A 7 -5.03 2.58 -0.73
CA ALA A 7 -3.85 1.73 -0.62
C ALA A 7 -2.81 2.43 0.25
N GLN A 8 -2.11 1.66 1.08
CA GLN A 8 -1.02 2.14 1.91
C GLN A 8 0.21 1.25 1.69
N MET A 9 1.37 1.88 1.60
CA MET A 9 2.66 1.23 1.53
C MET A 9 3.47 1.66 2.75
N SER A 10 4.13 0.73 3.44
CA SER A 10 4.97 1.06 4.59
C SER A 10 6.29 0.29 4.60
N THR A 11 7.32 0.88 5.18
CA THR A 11 8.56 0.17 5.53
C THR A 11 8.46 -0.38 6.93
N GLY A 12 8.75 -1.66 7.11
CA GLY A 12 9.04 -2.20 8.45
C GLY A 12 10.34 -2.97 8.47
N ALA A 13 10.63 -3.63 9.59
CA ALA A 13 11.80 -4.50 9.76
C ALA A 13 11.95 -5.59 8.67
N ARG A 14 10.87 -5.94 7.98
CA ARG A 14 10.84 -6.96 6.91
C ARG A 14 10.89 -6.38 5.49
N GLY A 15 11.04 -5.07 5.33
CA GLY A 15 11.06 -4.38 4.04
C GLY A 15 9.75 -3.65 3.73
N TRP A 16 9.57 -3.32 2.45
CA TRP A 16 8.36 -2.65 1.97
C TRP A 16 7.18 -3.61 1.84
N ARG A 17 6.01 -3.18 2.29
CA ARG A 17 4.72 -3.84 2.04
C ARG A 17 3.70 -2.86 1.51
N LEU A 18 2.78 -3.35 0.70
CA LEU A 18 1.63 -2.63 0.16
C LEU A 18 0.35 -3.36 0.56
N TYR A 19 -0.65 -2.64 1.06
CA TYR A 19 -1.97 -3.18 1.38
C TYR A 19 -3.10 -2.24 0.98
N VAL A 20 -4.29 -2.80 0.75
CA VAL A 20 -5.51 -2.02 0.53
C VAL A 20 -6.34 -2.03 1.79
N VAL A 21 -6.60 -0.83 2.33
CA VAL A 21 -7.30 -0.63 3.60
C VAL A 21 -8.79 -0.90 3.39
N LEU A 22 -9.28 -1.98 4.00
CA LEU A 22 -10.70 -2.31 4.06
C LEU A 22 -11.22 -1.98 5.46
N LEU A 23 -11.91 -0.85 5.59
CA LEU A 23 -12.51 -0.44 6.86
C LEU A 23 -13.79 -1.24 7.13
N ASN A 24 -14.09 -1.46 8.41
CA ASN A 24 -15.33 -2.10 8.89
C ASN A 24 -15.57 -3.52 8.35
N THR A 25 -14.50 -4.28 8.08
CA THR A 25 -14.57 -5.68 7.69
C THR A 25 -13.67 -6.55 8.58
N PHE A 26 -14.00 -7.85 8.67
CA PHE A 26 -13.13 -8.88 9.25
C PHE A 26 -12.28 -9.60 8.20
N GLU A 27 -12.45 -9.25 6.93
CA GLU A 27 -11.63 -9.80 5.85
C GLU A 27 -10.17 -9.38 6.00
N ILE A 28 -9.28 -10.32 5.66
CA ILE A 28 -7.85 -10.06 5.60
C ILE A 28 -7.61 -9.04 4.50
N TRP A 29 -6.88 -7.98 4.81
CA TRP A 29 -6.56 -6.95 3.84
C TRP A 29 -5.68 -7.52 2.72
N PRO A 30 -5.99 -7.25 1.44
CA PRO A 30 -5.12 -7.63 0.34
C PRO A 30 -3.74 -6.98 0.52
N GLU A 31 -2.68 -7.80 0.54
CA GLU A 31 -1.31 -7.34 0.78
C GLU A 31 -0.30 -7.93 -0.20
N HIS A 32 0.76 -7.16 -0.46
CA HIS A 32 1.92 -7.56 -1.25
C HIS A 32 3.20 -7.19 -0.51
N ASP A 33 4.08 -8.17 -0.31
CA ASP A 33 5.41 -7.99 0.28
C ASP A 33 6.46 -7.89 -0.85
N PHE A 34 7.21 -6.79 -0.89
CA PHE A 34 8.28 -6.60 -1.89
C PHE A 34 9.57 -7.34 -1.54
N GLY A 35 9.67 -7.89 -0.32
CA GLY A 35 10.79 -8.72 0.15
C GLY A 35 12.12 -7.98 0.33
N ARG A 36 12.12 -6.64 0.29
CA ARG A 36 13.33 -5.81 0.38
C ARG A 36 13.05 -4.46 1.01
N ALA A 37 14.04 -3.88 1.68
CA ALA A 37 13.99 -2.52 2.24
C ALA A 37 14.55 -1.45 1.29
N ALA A 38 15.47 -1.83 0.40
CA ALA A 38 16.03 -0.95 -0.62
C ALA A 38 16.28 -1.71 -1.94
N PRO A 39 16.18 -1.03 -3.11
CA PRO A 39 15.67 0.34 -3.26
C PRO A 39 14.15 0.41 -2.99
N VAL A 40 13.64 1.62 -2.75
CA VAL A 40 12.20 1.89 -2.64
C VAL A 40 11.48 1.37 -3.90
N PRO A 41 10.35 0.65 -3.79
CA PRO A 41 9.60 0.16 -4.94
C PRO A 41 9.31 1.28 -5.93
N THR A 42 9.54 1.03 -7.21
CA THR A 42 9.26 1.98 -8.29
C THR A 42 7.76 2.15 -8.52
N PHE A 43 7.34 3.21 -9.23
CA PHE A 43 5.93 3.38 -9.61
C PHE A 43 5.38 2.17 -10.39
N THR A 44 6.20 1.58 -11.28
CA THR A 44 5.83 0.39 -12.05
C THR A 44 5.58 -0.82 -11.15
N GLU A 45 6.47 -1.07 -10.18
CA GLU A 45 6.30 -2.19 -9.24
C GLU A 45 5.08 -2.00 -8.35
N ARG A 46 4.82 -0.77 -7.87
CA ARG A 46 3.61 -0.45 -7.09
C ARG A 46 2.34 -0.69 -7.89
N ALA A 47 2.30 -0.25 -9.15
CA ALA A 47 1.15 -0.45 -10.02
C ALA A 47 0.93 -1.94 -10.35
N ALA A 48 2.00 -2.69 -10.58
CA ALA A 48 1.94 -4.13 -10.80
C ALA A 48 1.42 -4.88 -9.55
N ALA A 49 1.91 -4.52 -8.37
CA ALA A 49 1.43 -5.07 -7.10
C ALA A 49 -0.06 -4.78 -6.87
N LEU A 50 -0.51 -3.53 -7.08
CA LEU A 50 -1.94 -3.19 -7.01
C LEU A 50 -2.77 -4.01 -8.01
N THR A 51 -2.28 -4.16 -9.24
CA THR A 51 -2.96 -4.95 -10.27
C THR A 51 -3.10 -6.42 -9.85
N ALA A 52 -2.04 -6.99 -9.27
CA ALA A 52 -2.06 -8.35 -8.74
C ALA A 52 -3.04 -8.52 -7.56
N LEU A 53 -3.27 -7.45 -6.79
CA LEU A 53 -4.28 -7.41 -5.73
C LEU A 53 -5.70 -7.12 -6.25
N GLY A 54 -5.89 -6.89 -7.56
CA GLY A 54 -7.20 -6.60 -8.15
C GLY A 54 -7.60 -5.12 -8.11
N TYR A 55 -6.65 -4.21 -7.94
CA TYR A 55 -6.87 -2.77 -7.85
C TYR A 55 -6.08 -1.99 -8.90
N GLU A 56 -6.55 -0.79 -9.20
CA GLU A 56 -5.83 0.18 -10.01
C GLU A 56 -5.87 1.57 -9.36
N LEU A 57 -4.90 2.43 -9.68
CA LEU A 57 -4.90 3.81 -9.21
C LEU A 57 -6.13 4.56 -9.74
N VAL A 58 -6.75 5.39 -8.91
CA VAL A 58 -7.73 6.37 -9.40
C VAL A 58 -7.00 7.34 -10.34
N PRO A 59 -7.56 7.71 -11.51
CA PRO A 59 -6.93 8.65 -12.41
C PRO A 59 -6.53 9.96 -11.71
N GLY A 60 -5.26 10.34 -11.82
CA GLY A 60 -4.70 11.53 -11.16
C GLY A 60 -4.47 11.38 -9.65
N ALA A 61 -4.59 10.18 -9.08
CA ALA A 61 -4.19 9.94 -7.70
C ALA A 61 -2.67 9.98 -7.56
N GLU A 62 -2.20 10.75 -6.58
CA GLU A 62 -0.79 10.89 -6.25
C GLU A 62 -0.49 10.14 -4.94
N TRP A 63 0.76 9.72 -4.79
CA TRP A 63 1.24 9.12 -3.55
C TRP A 63 1.58 10.22 -2.56
N GLU A 64 0.89 10.23 -1.43
CA GLU A 64 1.21 11.08 -0.29
C GLU A 64 2.16 10.33 0.64
N TRP A 65 3.22 10.98 1.12
CA TRP A 65 4.25 10.38 1.97
C TRP A 65 4.26 11.02 3.35
N CYS A 66 4.43 10.18 4.37
CA CYS A 66 4.60 10.59 5.75
C CYS A 66 5.62 9.67 6.45
N GLU A 67 6.12 10.11 7.59
CA GLU A 67 7.01 9.34 8.45
C GLU A 67 6.41 9.22 9.86
N THR A 68 6.67 8.09 10.50
CA THR A 68 6.33 7.81 11.89
C THR A 68 7.50 7.08 12.54
N PRO A 69 7.72 7.18 13.87
CA PRO A 69 8.60 6.22 14.53
C PRO A 69 8.10 4.79 14.27
N ASP A 70 9.01 3.85 14.03
CA ASP A 70 8.71 2.42 13.85
C ASP A 70 8.09 1.82 15.13
N ILE A 71 8.52 2.33 16.29
CA ILE A 71 7.91 2.04 17.59
C ILE A 71 7.17 3.29 18.07
N PRO A 72 5.82 3.29 18.15
CA PRO A 72 5.02 4.50 18.40
C PRO A 72 5.42 5.30 19.66
N GLU A 73 5.94 4.64 20.69
CA GLU A 73 6.32 5.26 21.97
C GLU A 73 7.82 5.61 22.08
N ASP A 74 8.65 5.21 21.09
CA ASP A 74 10.09 5.42 21.10
C ASP A 74 10.53 6.28 19.91
N LEU A 75 10.73 7.58 20.18
CA LEU A 75 11.20 8.55 19.19
C LEU A 75 12.67 8.36 18.77
N SER A 76 13.42 7.47 19.42
CA SER A 76 14.76 7.08 18.99
C SER A 76 14.77 5.89 18.03
N SER A 77 13.61 5.24 17.84
CA SER A 77 13.46 4.17 16.86
C SER A 77 13.66 4.70 15.43
N PRO A 78 14.10 3.85 14.49
CA PRO A 78 14.16 4.23 13.09
C PRO A 78 12.80 4.74 12.58
N VAL A 79 12.83 5.61 11.58
CA VAL A 79 11.60 6.06 10.93
C VAL A 79 11.02 4.95 10.06
N CYS A 80 9.71 4.76 10.17
CA CYS A 80 8.88 4.03 9.22
C CYS A 80 8.30 5.04 8.23
N LEU A 81 8.60 4.84 6.94
CA LEU A 81 7.98 5.61 5.87
C LEU A 81 6.64 4.98 5.51
N ILE A 82 5.61 5.81 5.43
CA ILE A 82 4.27 5.43 5.02
C ILE A 82 3.92 6.25 3.77
N ALA A 83 3.37 5.58 2.76
CA ALA A 83 2.82 6.21 1.58
C ALA A 83 1.36 5.79 1.40
N THR A 84 0.48 6.70 1.00
CA THR A 84 -0.93 6.42 0.73
C THR A 84 -1.32 6.87 -0.67
N VAL A 85 -2.28 6.17 -1.29
CA VAL A 85 -2.85 6.57 -2.57
C VAL A 85 -4.28 6.06 -2.73
N ARG A 86 -5.10 6.77 -3.50
CA ARG A 86 -6.45 6.32 -3.84
C ARG A 86 -6.41 5.27 -4.95
N VAL A 87 -7.10 4.16 -4.72
CA VAL A 87 -7.26 3.07 -5.66
C VAL A 87 -8.73 2.74 -5.84
N ARG A 88 -9.06 2.03 -6.91
CA ARG A 88 -10.40 1.50 -7.14
C ARG A 88 -10.31 0.03 -7.52
N SER A 89 -11.36 -0.74 -7.23
CA SER A 89 -11.42 -2.13 -7.68
C SER A 89 -11.36 -2.21 -9.20
N ARG A 90 -10.63 -3.19 -9.74
CA ARG A 90 -10.68 -3.46 -11.17
C ARG A 90 -12.00 -4.19 -11.45
N ALA A 91 -12.80 -3.69 -12.39
CA ALA A 91 -13.93 -4.47 -12.89
C ALA A 91 -13.38 -5.79 -13.45
N GLY A 92 -13.96 -6.91 -13.01
CA GLY A 92 -13.38 -8.24 -13.18
C GLY A 92 -12.95 -8.54 -14.62
N VAL A 93 -11.80 -9.18 -14.74
CA VAL A 93 -11.68 -10.22 -15.76
C VAL A 93 -12.51 -11.37 -15.19
N ASP A 94 -13.65 -11.66 -15.80
CA ASP A 94 -14.41 -12.86 -15.47
C ASP A 94 -13.49 -14.08 -15.59
N ALA A 95 -13.73 -15.07 -14.71
CA ALA A 95 -12.92 -16.27 -14.44
C ALA A 95 -12.27 -16.95 -15.65
#